data_AF-A0A3D4DML9-F1
#
_entry.id   AF-A0A3D4DML9-F1
#
_cell.length_a   1.000
_cell.length_b   1.000
_cell.length_c   1.000
_cell.angle_alpha   90.00
_cell.angle_beta   90.00
_cell.angle_gamma   90.00
#
_symmetry.space_group_name_H-M   'P 1'
#
loop_
_entity.id
_entity.type
_entity.pdbx_description
1 polymer ?
#
loop_
_entity_poly.entity_id
_entity_poly.type
_entity_poly.pdbx_seq_one_letter_code
_entity_poly.pdbx_strand_id
1 'polypeptide(L)'
;MKQAVALLALVVLALEAGKHLAGHDAVVEIVSGAIAMMSLMISATFLWLWGERATPLALGMSFSWLGTGLFAGGFWIVDLLGLPVGLRSEDSALVVLAVCIVGALLHFAVIHRSFGRHGMGFLWPVLVALGVSAAGVVLFGG
;
A
#
# COMPACT_ATOMS: atom_id res chain seq x y z
N MET A 1 21.59 3.52 -4.01
CA MET A 1 21.01 2.87 -5.21
C MET A 1 21.43 1.40 -5.35
N LYS A 2 22.73 1.07 -5.52
CA LYS A 2 23.19 -0.34 -5.68
C LYS A 2 22.74 -1.29 -4.56
N GLN A 3 22.71 -0.81 -3.31
CA GLN A 3 22.24 -1.57 -2.16
C GLN A 3 20.74 -1.92 -2.21
N ALA A 4 19.89 -1.00 -2.68
CA ALA A 4 18.45 -1.25 -2.82
C ALA A 4 18.18 -2.31 -3.90
N VAL A 5 18.93 -2.23 -5.01
CA VAL A 5 18.88 -3.25 -6.09
C VAL A 5 19.36 -4.60 -5.57
N ALA A 6 20.46 -4.64 -4.81
CA ALA A 6 20.97 -5.87 -4.22
C ALA A 6 19.99 -6.48 -3.21
N LEU A 7 19.36 -5.66 -2.37
CA LEU A 7 18.35 -6.11 -1.41
C LEU A 7 17.11 -6.67 -2.13
N LEU A 8 16.63 -6.00 -3.17
CA LEU A 8 15.52 -6.49 -3.99
C LEU A 8 15.87 -7.85 -4.60
N ALA A 9 17.05 -7.99 -5.21
CA ALA A 9 17.50 -9.25 -5.80
C ALA A 9 17.58 -10.37 -4.74
N LEU A 10 18.11 -10.07 -3.55
CA LEU A 10 18.17 -11.03 -2.46
C LEU A 10 16.78 -11.49 -2.00
N VAL A 11 15.83 -10.57 -1.84
CA VAL A 11 14.45 -10.88 -1.46
C VAL A 11 13.79 -11.75 -2.53
N VAL A 12 13.94 -11.42 -3.81
CA VAL A 12 13.40 -12.22 -4.93
C VAL A 12 13.97 -13.63 -4.91
N LEU A 13 15.29 -13.79 -4.74
CA LEU A 13 15.92 -15.10 -4.68
C LEU A 13 15.43 -15.91 -3.47
N ALA A 14 15.25 -15.27 -2.31
CA ALA A 14 14.70 -15.93 -1.13
C ALA A 14 13.25 -16.39 -1.34
N LEU A 15 12.43 -15.59 -2.01
CA LEU A 15 11.05 -15.95 -2.35
C LEU A 15 10.99 -17.10 -3.35
N GLU A 16 11.83 -17.08 -4.40
CA GLU A 16 11.91 -18.19 -5.36
C GLU A 16 12.40 -19.48 -4.70
N ALA A 17 13.43 -19.40 -3.85
CA ALA A 17 13.87 -20.55 -3.06
C ALA A 17 12.73 -21.06 -2.15
N GLY A 18 12.01 -20.16 -1.49
CA GLY A 18 10.84 -20.49 -0.68
C GLY A 18 9.77 -21.23 -1.48
N LYS A 19 9.48 -20.77 -2.71
CA LYS A 19 8.49 -21.42 -3.59
C LYS A 19 8.89 -22.85 -3.94
N HIS A 20 10.19 -23.08 -4.17
CA HIS A 20 10.70 -24.43 -4.43
C HIS A 20 10.62 -25.36 -3.20
N LEU A 21 10.71 -24.81 -1.98
CA LEU A 21 10.74 -25.58 -0.75
C LEU A 21 9.36 -25.82 -0.12
N ALA A 22 8.49 -24.81 -0.14
CA ALA A 22 7.20 -24.80 0.56
C ALA A 22 5.99 -24.73 -0.39
N GLY A 23 6.22 -24.55 -1.68
CA GLY A 23 5.16 -24.33 -2.67
C GLY A 23 4.78 -22.86 -2.83
N HIS A 24 4.11 -22.54 -3.95
CA HIS A 24 3.76 -21.16 -4.29
C HIS A 24 2.74 -20.56 -3.33
N ASP A 25 1.64 -21.28 -3.08
CA ASP A 25 0.51 -20.76 -2.31
C ASP A 25 0.89 -20.45 -0.86
N ALA A 26 1.61 -21.37 -0.21
CA ALA A 26 2.09 -21.16 1.15
C ALA A 26 3.02 -19.94 1.28
N VAL A 27 3.91 -19.71 0.30
CA VAL A 27 4.79 -18.54 0.30
C VAL A 27 4.00 -17.25 0.10
N VAL A 28 3.03 -17.24 -0.82
CA VAL A 28 2.17 -16.07 -1.04
C VAL A 28 1.37 -15.73 0.22
N GLU A 29 0.80 -16.72 0.89
CA GLU A 29 0.03 -16.53 2.12
C GLU A 29 0.89 -15.95 3.25
N ILE A 30 2.07 -16.55 3.50
CA ILE A 30 3.02 -16.10 4.52
C ILE A 30 3.48 -14.66 4.25
N VAL A 31 3.86 -14.36 3.01
CA VAL A 31 4.38 -13.04 2.62
C VAL A 31 3.29 -11.99 2.69
N SER A 32 2.05 -12.33 2.31
CA SER A 32 0.91 -11.42 2.41
C SER A 32 0.62 -11.04 3.85
N GLY A 33 0.60 -12.02 4.77
CA GLY A 33 0.47 -11.76 6.21
C GLY A 33 1.62 -10.94 6.78
N ALA A 34 2.86 -11.24 6.38
CA ALA A 34 4.04 -10.48 6.79
C ALA A 34 3.95 -9.01 6.32
N ILE A 35 3.58 -8.76 5.07
CA ILE A 35 3.38 -7.40 4.52
C ILE A 35 2.29 -6.67 5.29
N ALA A 36 1.16 -7.33 5.57
CA ALA A 36 0.06 -6.74 6.32
C ALA A 36 0.53 -6.26 7.70
N MET A 37 1.17 -7.13 8.48
CA MET A 37 1.68 -6.82 9.82
C MET A 37 2.76 -5.73 9.80
N MET A 38 3.77 -5.86 8.92
CA MET A 38 4.83 -4.86 8.79
C MET A 38 4.26 -3.49 8.40
N SER A 39 3.29 -3.45 7.49
CA SER A 39 2.64 -2.20 7.09
C SER A 39 1.90 -1.54 8.27
N LEU A 40 1.19 -2.31 9.08
CA LEU A 40 0.53 -1.80 10.28
C LEU A 40 1.54 -1.29 11.33
N MET A 41 2.65 -2.01 11.53
CA MET A 41 3.72 -1.59 12.45
C MET A 41 4.41 -0.30 11.98
N ILE A 42 4.70 -0.19 10.69
CA ILE A 42 5.26 1.02 10.08
C ILE A 42 4.28 2.17 10.25
N SER A 43 3.00 1.95 9.96
CA SER A 43 1.94 2.94 10.15
C SER A 43 1.89 3.46 11.59
N ALA A 44 1.88 2.55 12.58
CA ALA A 44 1.85 2.90 13.99
C ALA A 44 3.08 3.71 14.41
N THR A 45 4.26 3.33 13.91
CA THR A 45 5.52 4.03 14.18
C THR A 45 5.48 5.45 13.63
N PHE A 46 5.03 5.64 12.39
CA PHE A 46 4.91 6.97 11.79
C PHE A 46 3.79 7.80 12.42
N LEU A 47 2.71 7.17 12.89
CA LEU A 47 1.65 7.86 13.64
C LEU A 47 2.18 8.38 14.98
N TRP A 48 2.96 7.57 15.69
CA TRP A 48 3.65 8.01 16.89
C TRP A 48 4.62 9.17 16.60
N LEU A 49 5.46 9.05 15.58
CA LEU A 49 6.36 10.14 15.15
C LEU A 49 5.61 11.42 14.76
N TRP A 50 4.40 11.29 14.20
CA TRP A 50 3.53 12.43 13.98
C TRP A 50 3.04 13.04 15.29
N GLY A 51 2.64 12.24 16.28
CA GLY A 51 2.32 12.74 17.61
C GLY A 51 3.45 13.56 18.24
N GLU A 52 4.71 13.14 18.02
CA GLU A 52 5.90 13.83 18.55
C GLU A 52 6.29 15.09 17.77
N ARG A 53 6.14 15.11 16.44
CA ARG A 53 6.72 16.16 15.57
C ARG A 53 5.73 16.87 14.64
N ALA A 54 4.48 16.44 14.60
CA ALA A 54 3.38 16.97 13.79
C ALA A 54 3.70 17.16 12.29
N THR A 55 4.60 16.36 11.72
CA THR A 55 5.01 16.56 10.30
C THR A 55 4.00 15.95 9.32
N PRO A 56 3.66 16.65 8.23
CA PRO A 56 2.73 16.12 7.21
C PRO A 56 3.30 14.88 6.50
N LEU A 57 4.62 14.75 6.42
CA LEU A 57 5.28 13.57 5.87
C LEU A 57 5.03 12.33 6.74
N ALA A 58 5.09 12.46 8.07
CA ALA A 58 4.83 11.35 8.97
C ALA A 58 3.36 10.88 8.87
N LEU A 59 2.39 11.80 8.76
CA LEU A 59 1.00 11.41 8.48
C LEU A 59 0.83 10.74 7.11
N GLY A 60 1.47 11.27 6.07
CA GLY A 60 1.43 10.67 4.74
C GLY A 60 1.94 9.23 4.74
N MET A 61 3.09 9.00 5.38
CA MET A 61 3.63 7.66 5.59
C MET A 61 2.65 6.79 6.38
N SER A 62 2.17 7.28 7.53
CA SER A 62 1.25 6.52 8.38
C SER A 62 0.00 6.05 7.62
N PHE A 63 -0.72 6.94 6.95
CA PHE A 63 -1.94 6.56 6.23
C PHE A 63 -1.68 5.66 5.02
N SER A 64 -0.59 5.87 4.27
CA SER A 64 -0.25 4.97 3.16
C SER A 64 0.01 3.54 3.63
N TRP A 65 0.76 3.38 4.72
CA TRP A 65 1.05 2.06 5.30
C TRP A 65 -0.15 1.47 6.04
N LEU A 66 -1.01 2.30 6.64
CA LEU A 66 -2.27 1.85 7.24
C LEU A 66 -3.19 1.25 6.18
N GLY A 67 -3.42 1.98 5.09
CA GLY A 67 -4.27 1.52 3.99
C GLY A 67 -3.70 0.24 3.36
N THR A 68 -2.39 0.18 3.12
CA THR A 68 -1.71 -1.02 2.60
C THR A 68 -1.87 -2.20 3.56
N GLY A 69 -1.69 -1.99 4.85
CA GLY A 69 -1.82 -3.03 5.88
C GLY A 69 -3.24 -3.54 6.03
N LEU A 70 -4.24 -2.66 6.02
CA LEU A 70 -5.66 -3.03 6.07
C LEU A 70 -6.10 -3.75 4.79
N PHE A 71 -5.62 -3.30 3.63
CA PHE A 71 -5.91 -3.96 2.35
C PHE A 71 -5.28 -5.35 2.31
N ALA A 72 -3.97 -5.47 2.48
CA ALA A 72 -3.28 -6.77 2.46
C ALA A 72 -3.79 -7.69 3.58
N GLY A 73 -4.02 -7.16 4.78
CA GLY A 73 -4.53 -7.92 5.93
C GLY A 73 -5.96 -8.43 5.73
N GLY A 74 -6.82 -7.64 5.11
CA GLY A 74 -8.19 -8.07 4.78
C GLY A 74 -8.21 -9.24 3.81
N PHE A 75 -7.37 -9.22 2.77
CA PHE A 75 -7.22 -10.34 1.84
C PHE A 75 -6.65 -11.56 2.55
N TRP A 76 -5.56 -11.38 3.28
CA TRP A 76 -4.89 -12.45 4.01
C TRP A 76 -5.80 -13.15 5.03
N ILE A 77 -6.63 -12.41 5.79
CA ILE A 77 -7.57 -13.00 6.75
C ILE A 77 -8.67 -13.81 6.05
N VAL A 78 -9.20 -13.31 4.92
CA VAL A 78 -10.20 -14.04 4.13
C VAL A 78 -9.63 -15.37 3.62
N ASP A 79 -8.41 -15.34 3.09
CA ASP A 79 -7.73 -16.53 2.57
C ASP A 79 -7.42 -17.52 3.71
N LEU A 80 -6.87 -17.04 4.84
CA LEU A 80 -6.54 -17.84 6.02
C LEU A 80 -7.76 -18.55 6.63
N LEU A 81 -8.92 -17.89 6.61
CA LEU A 81 -10.16 -18.44 7.13
C LEU A 81 -10.94 -19.28 6.10
N GLY A 82 -10.45 -19.39 4.86
CA GLY A 82 -11.13 -20.11 3.78
C GLY A 82 -12.51 -19.51 3.44
N LEU A 83 -12.70 -18.22 3.69
CA LEU A 83 -13.98 -17.56 3.47
C LEU A 83 -14.20 -17.31 1.97
N PRO A 84 -15.44 -17.42 1.46
CA PRO A 84 -15.73 -17.12 0.07
C PRO A 84 -15.44 -15.65 -0.22
N VAL A 85 -14.83 -15.37 -1.37
CA VAL A 85 -14.35 -14.03 -1.79
C VAL A 85 -15.47 -12.96 -1.77
N GLY A 86 -16.73 -13.40 -1.90
CA GLY A 86 -17.93 -12.55 -1.83
C GLY A 86 -18.33 -12.07 -0.43
N LEU A 87 -17.66 -12.51 0.65
CA LEU A 87 -17.86 -11.98 2.00
C LEU A 87 -17.15 -10.63 2.25
N ARG A 88 -16.45 -10.10 1.24
CA ARG A 88 -15.92 -8.73 1.24
C ARG A 88 -17.09 -7.75 1.22
N SER A 89 -17.36 -7.09 2.34
CA SER A 89 -18.31 -5.98 2.30
C SER A 89 -17.73 -4.86 1.43
N GLU A 90 -18.46 -4.50 0.37
CA GLU A 90 -18.07 -3.45 -0.57
C GLU A 90 -17.76 -2.12 0.16
N ASP A 91 -18.51 -1.85 1.22
CA ASP A 91 -18.39 -0.63 2.03
C ASP A 91 -17.07 -0.55 2.81
N SER A 92 -16.58 -1.66 3.39
CA SER A 92 -15.32 -1.64 4.16
C SER A 92 -14.11 -1.45 3.27
N ALA A 93 -14.16 -2.00 2.05
CA ALA A 93 -13.12 -1.82 1.04
C ALA A 93 -12.99 -0.34 0.64
N LEU A 94 -14.12 0.37 0.48
CA LEU A 94 -14.11 1.81 0.16
C LEU A 94 -13.43 2.65 1.25
N VAL A 95 -13.64 2.32 2.52
CA VAL A 95 -12.98 3.00 3.64
C VAL A 95 -11.46 2.78 3.59
N VAL A 96 -11.02 1.54 3.36
CA VAL A 96 -9.60 1.21 3.24
C VAL A 96 -8.96 1.93 2.04
N LEU A 97 -9.65 1.96 0.90
CA LEU A 97 -9.19 2.67 -0.29
C LEU A 97 -9.11 4.19 -0.06
N ALA A 98 -10.06 4.77 0.68
CA ALA A 98 -10.00 6.18 1.07
C ALA A 98 -8.73 6.48 1.90
N VAL A 99 -8.36 5.61 2.84
CA VAL A 99 -7.12 5.74 3.62
C VAL A 99 -5.89 5.71 2.72
N CYS A 100 -5.83 4.77 1.76
CA CYS A 100 -4.75 4.71 0.75
C CYS A 100 -4.63 6.01 -0.06
N ILE A 101 -5.77 6.53 -0.55
CA ILE A 101 -5.83 7.74 -1.35
C ILE A 101 -5.35 8.95 -0.54
N VAL A 102 -5.80 9.09 0.72
CA VAL A 102 -5.36 10.16 1.62
C VAL A 102 -3.85 10.09 1.86
N GLY A 103 -3.30 8.91 2.14
CA GLY A 103 -1.85 8.73 2.28
C GLY A 103 -1.06 9.15 1.04
N ALA A 104 -1.54 8.77 -0.16
CA ALA A 104 -0.92 9.16 -1.43
C ALA A 104 -0.99 10.69 -1.67
N LEU A 105 -2.14 11.31 -1.38
CA LEU A 105 -2.32 12.77 -1.50
C LEU A 105 -1.33 13.53 -0.61
N LEU A 106 -1.16 13.11 0.64
CA LEU A 106 -0.21 13.73 1.57
C LEU A 106 1.24 13.57 1.09
N HIS A 107 1.61 12.41 0.53
CA HIS A 107 2.92 12.22 -0.09
C HIS A 107 3.16 13.17 -1.25
N PHE A 108 2.22 13.25 -2.20
CA PHE A 108 2.36 14.16 -3.33
C PHE A 108 2.41 15.62 -2.89
N ALA A 109 1.64 16.01 -1.86
CA ALA A 109 1.70 17.35 -1.31
C ALA A 109 3.10 17.68 -0.75
N VAL A 110 3.72 16.75 -0.02
CA VAL A 110 5.10 16.91 0.49
C VAL A 110 6.11 16.98 -0.65
N ILE A 111 6.05 16.05 -1.62
CA ILE A 111 6.95 16.01 -2.78
C ILE A 111 6.84 17.30 -3.60
N HIS A 112 5.61 17.75 -3.88
CA HIS A 112 5.35 18.98 -4.62
C HIS A 112 5.98 20.20 -3.92
N ARG A 113 5.86 20.26 -2.58
CA ARG A 113 6.50 21.30 -1.76
C ARG A 113 8.02 21.20 -1.76
N SER A 114 8.60 20.00 -1.79
CA SER A 114 10.05 19.79 -1.90
C SER A 114 10.65 20.34 -3.21
N PHE A 115 9.85 20.46 -4.27
CA PHE A 115 10.25 21.13 -5.52
C PHE A 115 10.07 22.66 -5.49
N GLY A 116 9.76 23.26 -4.33
CA GLY A 116 9.56 24.71 -4.19
C GLY A 116 8.23 25.23 -4.76
N ARG A 117 7.33 24.33 -5.17
CA ARG A 117 6.02 24.70 -5.72
C ARG A 117 4.95 24.79 -4.62
N HIS A 118 4.00 25.71 -4.80
CA HIS A 118 2.91 25.99 -3.85
C HIS A 118 1.55 25.77 -4.54
N GLY A 119 0.50 25.59 -3.74
CA GLY A 119 -0.86 25.36 -4.23
C GLY A 119 -1.17 23.90 -4.57
N MET A 120 -2.28 23.67 -5.27
CA MET A 120 -2.89 22.36 -5.49
C MET A 120 -2.29 21.55 -6.66
N GLY A 121 -1.14 21.96 -7.20
CA GLY A 121 -0.47 21.27 -8.32
C GLY A 121 -0.11 19.81 -8.02
N PHE A 122 0.00 19.43 -6.74
CA PHE A 122 0.19 18.06 -6.31
C PHE A 122 -0.97 17.11 -6.66
N LEU A 123 -2.14 17.63 -7.05
CA LEU A 123 -3.27 16.81 -7.47
C LEU A 123 -3.12 16.25 -8.88
N TRP A 124 -2.28 16.86 -9.72
CA TRP A 124 -2.14 16.43 -11.11
C TRP A 124 -1.82 14.93 -11.28
N PRO A 125 -0.83 14.34 -10.56
CA PRO A 125 -0.57 12.90 -10.63
C PRO A 125 -1.78 12.04 -10.25
N VAL A 126 -2.59 12.50 -9.28
CA VAL A 126 -3.79 11.79 -8.83
C VAL A 126 -4.87 11.83 -9.91
N LEU A 127 -5.12 12.99 -10.50
CA LEU A 127 -6.09 13.14 -11.59
C LEU A 127 -5.69 12.33 -12.83
N VAL A 128 -4.39 12.30 -13.16
CA VAL A 128 -3.87 11.45 -14.25
C VAL A 128 -4.07 9.98 -13.94
N ALA A 129 -3.73 9.52 -12.72
CA ALA A 129 -3.92 8.13 -12.33
C ALA A 129 -5.40 7.72 -12.37
N LEU A 130 -6.31 8.58 -11.91
CA LEU A 130 -7.75 8.36 -12.00
C LEU A 130 -8.22 8.30 -13.45
N GLY A 131 -7.76 9.22 -14.31
CA GLY A 131 -8.10 9.23 -15.73
C GLY A 131 -7.63 7.98 -16.47
N VAL A 132 -6.39 7.54 -16.22
CA VAL A 132 -5.83 6.31 -16.79
C VAL A 132 -6.58 5.08 -16.30
N SER A 133 -6.87 5.00 -15.00
CA SER A 133 -7.64 3.90 -14.42
C SER A 133 -9.05 3.82 -15.00
N ALA A 134 -9.77 4.95 -15.06
CA ALA A 134 -11.10 5.05 -15.65
C ALA A 134 -11.10 4.66 -17.14
N ALA A 135 -10.10 5.11 -17.90
CA ALA A 135 -9.95 4.70 -19.29
C ALA A 135 -9.73 3.18 -19.40
N GLY A 136 -8.91 2.58 -18.53
CA GLY A 136 -8.73 1.13 -18.48
C GLY A 136 -10.03 0.37 -18.22
N VAL A 137 -10.85 0.83 -17.26
CA VAL A 137 -12.17 0.24 -16.99
C VAL A 137 -13.08 0.33 -18.21
N VAL A 138 -13.14 1.50 -18.88
CA VAL A 138 -13.99 1.69 -20.06
C VAL A 138 -13.52 0.84 -21.24
N LEU A 139 -12.21 0.66 -21.42
CA LEU A 139 -11.63 -0.05 -22.56
C LEU A 139 -11.61 -1.58 -22.38
N PHE A 140 -11.51 -2.07 -21.15
CA PHE A 140 -11.25 -3.50 -20.87
C PHE A 140 -12.22 -4.15 -19.87
N GLY A 141 -13.04 -3.37 -19.16
CA GLY A 141 -13.88 -3.85 -18.05
C GLY A 141 -15.23 -4.46 -18.46
N GLY A 142 -15.26 -5.23 -19.56
CA GLY A 142 -16.44 -5.96 -20.04
C GLY A 142 -16.93 -7.03 -19.07
#